data_AF-A0A7T8GZA2-F1
#
_entry.id   AF-A0A7T8GZA2-F1
#
_cell.length_a   1.000
_cell.length_b   1.000
_cell.length_c   1.000
_cell.angle_alpha   90.00
_cell.angle_beta   90.00
_cell.angle_gamma   90.00
#
_symmetry.space_group_name_H-M   'P 1'
#
loop_
_entity.id
_entity.type
_entity.pdbx_description
1 polymer ?
#
loop_
_entity_poly.entity_id
_entity_poly.type
_entity_poly.pdbx_seq_one_letter_code
_entity_poly.pdbx_strand_id
1 'polypeptide(L)' 'AGYGNLEIVVNGGRVTSHVSKKSNSKYTASFIPHDVGRHRLDITFNGEKIPHHTWFVE' A
#
# COMPACT_ATOMS: atom_id res chain seq x y z
N ALA A 1 -7.81 -5.26 14.71
CA ALA A 1 -7.33 -5.70 13.38
C ALA A 1 -6.54 -6.99 13.56
N GLY A 2 -6.98 -8.09 12.95
CA GLY A 2 -6.45 -9.45 13.17
C GLY A 2 -5.24 -9.79 12.29
N TYR A 3 -4.85 -11.07 12.29
CA TYR A 3 -3.87 -11.62 11.36
C TYR A 3 -4.48 -11.58 9.94
N GLY A 4 -3.89 -10.81 9.03
CA GLY A 4 -4.38 -10.71 7.65
C GLY A 4 -3.30 -10.23 6.70
N ASN A 5 -3.63 -10.26 5.41
CA ASN A 5 -2.75 -9.82 4.35
C ASN A 5 -3.02 -8.35 4.02
N LEU A 6 -1.96 -7.54 3.95
CA LEU A 6 -2.03 -6.16 3.50
C LEU A 6 -1.53 -6.11 2.06
N GLU A 7 -2.34 -5.56 1.17
CA GLU A 7 -1.98 -5.31 -0.21
C GLU A 7 -1.99 -3.80 -0.47
N ILE A 8 -1.06 -3.35 -1.30
CA ILE A 8 -0.98 -1.97 -1.75
C ILE A 8 -0.91 -1.92 -3.27
N VAL A 9 -1.57 -0.92 -3.85
CA VAL A 9 -1.56 -0.66 -5.28
C VAL A 9 -1.12 0.78 -5.48
N VAL A 10 -0.03 0.98 -6.22
CA VAL A 10 0.53 2.31 -6.49
C VAL A 10 0.16 2.74 -7.91
N ASN A 11 -0.42 3.93 -8.05
CA ASN A 11 -0.87 4.51 -9.32
C ASN A 11 -1.72 3.54 -10.17
N GLY A 12 -2.63 2.80 -9.53
CA GLY A 12 -3.47 1.81 -10.21
C GLY A 12 -2.72 0.58 -10.73
N GLY A 13 -1.57 0.25 -10.14
CA GLY A 13 -0.76 -0.92 -10.50
C GLY A 13 0.36 -0.62 -11.51
N ARG A 14 0.55 0.65 -11.87
CA ARG A 14 1.62 1.07 -12.79
C ARG A 14 3.01 1.04 -12.16
N VAL A 15 3.08 1.10 -10.83
CA VAL A 15 4.34 1.09 -10.09
C VAL A 15 4.36 -0.15 -9.20
N THR A 16 5.37 -0.99 -9.38
CA THR A 16 5.54 -2.20 -8.57
C THR A 16 5.87 -1.83 -7.12
N SER A 17 5.17 -2.47 -6.19
CA SER A 17 5.34 -2.26 -4.76
C SER A 17 5.60 -3.56 -4.02
N HIS A 18 6.34 -3.47 -2.92
CA HIS A 18 6.66 -4.57 -2.02
C HIS A 18 6.07 -4.29 -0.64
N VAL A 19 5.42 -5.29 -0.05
CA VAL A 19 4.90 -5.22 1.32
C VAL A 19 5.57 -6.29 2.15
N SER A 20 6.07 -5.90 3.33
CA SER A 20 6.63 -6.80 4.32
C SER A 20 5.92 -6.63 5.67
N LYS A 21 5.55 -7.75 6.30
CA LYS A 21 5.00 -7.74 7.65
C LYS A 21 6.15 -7.64 8.66
N LYS A 22 6.13 -6.61 9.52
CA LYS A 22 7.13 -6.40 10.58
C LYS A 22 6.68 -6.95 11.93
N SER A 23 5.37 -6.89 12.23
CA SER A 23 4.76 -7.49 13.42
C SER A 23 3.27 -7.78 13.17
N ASN A 24 2.53 -8.25 14.18
CA ASN A 24 1.09 -8.54 14.04
C ASN A 24 0.25 -7.35 13.56
N SER A 25 0.65 -6.12 13.84
CA SER A 25 -0.06 -4.90 13.49
C SER A 25 0.76 -3.90 12.66
N LYS A 26 2.01 -4.24 12.32
CA LYS A 26 2.92 -3.33 11.61
C LYS A 26 3.36 -3.93 10.28
N TYR A 27 3.17 -3.15 9.22
CA TYR A 27 3.58 -3.47 7.86
C TYR A 27 4.51 -2.36 7.36
N THR A 28 5.43 -2.72 6.47
CA THR A 28 6.27 -1.78 5.73
C THR A 28 6.04 -2.02 4.26
N ALA A 29 5.60 -0.97 3.58
CA ALA A 29 5.44 -0.90 2.14
C ALA A 29 6.57 -0.08 1.51
N SER A 30 7.08 -0.51 0.37
CA SER A 30 8.05 0.24 -0.44
C SER A 30 7.72 0.14 -1.92
N PHE A 31 8.02 1.20 -2.67
CA PHE A 31 7.93 1.23 -4.12
C PHE A 31 9.01 2.16 -4.65
N ILE A 32 9.38 2.01 -5.92
CA ILE A 32 10.33 2.89 -6.60
C ILE A 32 9.51 3.74 -7.59
N PRO A 33 9.32 5.05 -7.33
CA PRO A 33 8.61 5.93 -8.25
C PRO A 33 9.39 6.04 -9.56
N HIS A 34 8.68 5.98 -10.70
CA HIS A 34 9.27 6.18 -12.02
C HIS A 34 9.24 7.64 -12.45
N ASP A 35 8.20 8.37 -12.04
CA ASP A 35 7.99 9.78 -12.37
C ASP A 35 8.02 10.61 -11.09
N VAL A 36 8.43 11.87 -11.19
CA VAL A 36 8.37 12.82 -10.07
C VAL A 36 6.94 13.31 -9.90
N GLY A 37 6.48 13.41 -8.65
CA GLY A 37 5.20 14.04 -8.31
C GLY A 37 4.32 13.17 -7.43
N ARG A 38 3.04 13.52 -7.36
CA ARG A 38 2.08 12.92 -6.44
C ARG A 38 1.68 11.51 -6.90
N HIS A 39 2.04 10.50 -6.10
CA HIS A 39 1.66 9.11 -6.27
C HIS A 39 0.41 8.80 -5.44
N ARG A 40 -0.55 8.09 -6.03
CA ARG A 40 -1.72 7.56 -5.33
C ARG A 40 -1.43 6.14 -4.86
N LEU A 41 -1.67 5.87 -3.58
CA LEU A 41 -1.58 4.54 -2.98
C LEU A 41 -2.97 4.11 -2.55
N ASP A 42 -3.41 2.93 -2.99
CA ASP A 42 -4.64 2.29 -2.54
C ASP A 42 -4.31 1.05 -1.71
N ILE A 43 -4.88 0.96 -0.51
CA ILE A 43 -4.56 -0.06 0.50
C ILE A 43 -5.76 -0.98 0.76
N THR A 44 -5.56 -2.29 0.68
CA THR A 44 -6.58 -3.28 1.02
C THR A 44 -6.07 -4.20 2.13
N PHE A 45 -6.99 -4.64 2.99
CA PHE A 45 -6.72 -5.63 4.02
C PHE A 45 -7.64 -6.82 3.81
N ASN A 46 -7.06 -8.00 3.62
CA ASN A 46 -7.80 -9.22 3.26
C ASN A 46 -8.69 -9.04 2.01
N GLY A 47 -8.25 -8.24 1.04
CA GLY A 47 -9.02 -7.95 -0.18
C GLY A 47 -10.10 -6.87 -0.02
N GLU A 48 -10.31 -6.36 1.20
CA GLU A 48 -11.29 -5.30 1.47
C GLU A 48 -10.63 -3.93 1.61
N LYS A 49 -11.30 -2.90 1.07
CA LYS A 49 -10.86 -1.51 1.24
C LYS A 49 -11.09 -1.08 2.68
N ILE A 50 -10.01 -0.63 3.33
CA ILE A 50 -10.10 -0.07 4.68
C ILE A 50 -10.55 1.40 4.63
N PRO A 51 -11.07 1.96 5.75
CA PRO A 51 -11.22 3.40 5.89
C PRO A 51 -9.89 4.11 5.60
N HIS A 52 -9.95 5.21 4.85
CA HIS A 52 -8.76 5.96 4.41
C HIS A 52 -7.74 5.12 3.62
N HIS A 53 -8.20 4.11 2.87
CA HIS A 53 -7.33 3.28 2.02
C HIS A 53 -6.55 4.05 0.95
N THR A 54 -7.04 5.22 0.54
CA THR A 54 -6.36 6.05 -0.45
C THR A 54 -5.44 7.06 0.23
N TRP A 55 -4.14 6.92 0.01
CA TRP A 55 -3.11 7.88 0.41
C TRP A 55 -2.45 8.52 -0.79
N PHE A 56 -1.81 9.66 -0.55
CA PHE A 56 -1.00 10.33 -1.55
C PHE A 56 0.38 10.64 -0.98
N VAL A 57 1.41 10.36 -1.76
CA VAL A 57 2.82 10.56 -1.40
C VAL A 57 3.49 11.34 -2.52
N GLU A 58 4.34 12.31 -2.21
CA GLU A 58 5.09 13.14 -3.17
C GLU A 58 6.57 12.74 -3.21
#